data_AF-A0A830C1U0-F1
#
_entry.id   AF-A0A830C1U0-F1
#
_cell.length_a   1.000
_cell.length_b   1.000
_cell.length_c   1.000
_cell.angle_alpha   90.00
_cell.angle_beta   90.00
_cell.angle_gamma   90.00
#
_symmetry.space_group_name_H-M   'P 1'
#
loop_
_entity.id
_entity.type
_entity.pdbx_description
1 polymer ?
#
loop_
_entity_poly.entity_id
_entity_poly.type
_entity_poly.pdbx_seq_one_letter_code
_entity_poly.pdbx_strand_id
1 'polypeptide(L)' 'MERFVVSAELLNHPVFVELLNKSAQEYGYEQKGVLRIPCHVFLFERVLEALSVGGEARDAQELINSISDEL' A
#
# COMPACT_ATOMS: atom_id res chain seq x y z
N MET A 1 -13.43 -10.53 -5.68
CA MET A 1 -12.22 -10.06 -6.39
C MET A 1 -12.47 -8.62 -6.80
N GLU A 2 -11.84 -7.70 -6.11
CA GLU A 2 -11.89 -6.27 -6.43
C GLU A 2 -10.62 -5.89 -7.19
N ARG A 3 -10.75 -4.97 -8.15
CA ARG A 3 -9.63 -4.50 -8.97
C ARG A 3 -9.59 -2.98 -8.86
N PHE A 4 -8.47 -2.46 -8.38
CA PHE A 4 -8.22 -1.04 -8.28
C PHE A 4 -7.28 -0.62 -9.41
N VAL A 5 -7.60 0.52 -10.04
CA VAL A 5 -6.72 1.15 -11.02
C VAL A 5 -6.08 2.34 -10.33
N VAL A 6 -4.75 2.34 -10.25
CA VAL A 6 -3.98 3.36 -9.55
C VAL A 6 -2.98 3.98 -10.52
N SER A 7 -2.70 5.28 -10.37
CA SER A 7 -1.63 5.92 -11.14
C SER A 7 -0.29 5.32 -10.73
N ALA A 8 0.56 4.99 -11.70
CA ALA A 8 1.91 4.49 -11.42
C ALA A 8 2.75 5.50 -10.63
N GLU A 9 2.41 6.79 -10.68
CA GLU A 9 3.06 7.85 -9.91
C GLU A 9 2.88 7.65 -8.39
N LEU A 10 1.76 7.03 -7.97
CA LEU A 10 1.52 6.73 -6.55
C LEU A 10 2.51 5.71 -6.00
N LEU A 11 3.16 4.89 -6.84
CA LEU A 11 4.19 3.95 -6.39
C LEU A 11 5.40 4.66 -5.77
N ASN A 12 5.65 5.91 -6.15
CA ASN A 12 6.70 6.74 -5.56
C ASN A 12 6.25 7.47 -4.28
N HIS A 13 4.97 7.37 -3.91
CA HIS A 13 4.48 7.97 -2.67
C HIS A 13 5.05 7.20 -1.48
N PRO A 14 5.51 7.88 -0.40
CA PRO A 14 6.14 7.22 0.76
C PRO A 14 5.32 6.06 1.33
N VAL A 15 3.99 6.23 1.35
CA VAL A 15 3.00 5.22 1.74
C VAL A 15 3.14 3.93 0.91
N PHE A 16 3.18 4.04 -0.41
CA PHE A 16 3.36 2.89 -1.29
C PHE A 16 4.76 2.29 -1.16
N VAL A 17 5.79 3.13 -1.03
CA VAL A 17 7.17 2.67 -0.83
C VAL A 17 7.27 1.79 0.42
N GLU A 18 6.59 2.15 1.50
CA GLU A 18 6.58 1.35 2.72
C GLU A 18 5.85 0.00 2.54
N LEU A 19 4.70 0.00 1.87
CA LEU A 19 4.00 -1.24 1.50
C LEU A 19 4.88 -2.15 0.63
N LEU A 20 5.61 -1.59 -0.33
CA LEU A 20 6.54 -2.31 -1.18
C LEU A 20 7.72 -2.87 -0.39
N ASN A 21 8.27 -2.10 0.55
CA ASN A 21 9.34 -2.57 1.43
C ASN A 21 8.88 -3.75 2.29
N LYS A 22 7.67 -3.68 2.87
CA LYS A 22 7.08 -4.79 3.64
C LYS A 22 6.88 -6.03 2.75
N SER A 23 6.36 -5.83 1.55
CA SER A 23 6.20 -6.89 0.56
C SER A 23 7.51 -7.58 0.24
N ALA A 24 8.59 -6.80 0.08
CA ALA A 24 9.92 -7.33 -0.16
C ALA A 24 10.51 -8.06 1.07
N GLN A 25 10.20 -7.60 2.29
CA GLN A 25 10.63 -8.28 3.53
C GLN A 25 9.95 -9.63 3.71
N GLU A 26 8.65 -9.73 3.39
CA GLU A 26 7.88 -10.96 3.60
C GLU A 26 8.03 -11.96 2.46
N TYR A 27 7.96 -11.49 1.22
CA TYR A 27 7.94 -12.35 0.03
C TYR A 27 9.24 -12.34 -0.77
N GLY A 28 10.21 -11.49 -0.41
CA GLY A 28 11.43 -11.28 -1.18
C GLY A 28 11.22 -10.50 -2.47
N TYR A 29 12.32 -10.25 -3.19
CA TYR A 29 12.31 -9.59 -4.50
C TYR A 29 12.17 -10.57 -5.67
N GLU A 30 12.27 -11.88 -5.44
CA GLU A 30 12.20 -12.91 -6.47
C GLU A 30 10.74 -13.28 -6.86
N GLN A 31 9.78 -12.43 -6.52
CA GLN A 31 8.38 -12.59 -6.89
C GLN A 31 8.25 -12.61 -8.42
N LYS A 32 7.71 -13.71 -8.96
CA LYS A 32 7.49 -13.86 -10.40
C LYS A 32 6.06 -13.51 -10.77
N GLY A 33 5.90 -12.62 -11.74
CA GLY A 33 4.60 -12.21 -12.27
C GLY A 33 4.01 -11.03 -11.51
N VAL A 34 2.98 -11.28 -10.70
CA VAL A 34 2.26 -10.23 -9.97
C VAL A 34 2.98 -9.87 -8.66
N LEU A 35 2.98 -8.58 -8.34
CA LEU A 35 3.44 -8.09 -7.04
C LEU A 35 2.41 -8.42 -5.96
N ARG A 36 2.85 -9.05 -4.88
CA ARG A 36 2.01 -9.31 -3.70
C ARG A 36 2.28 -8.28 -2.63
N ILE A 37 1.22 -7.61 -2.18
CA ILE A 37 1.25 -6.66 -1.07
C ILE A 37 0.59 -7.31 0.15
N PRO A 38 1.27 -7.40 1.31
CA PRO A 38 0.66 -7.87 2.54
C PRO A 38 -0.16 -6.73 3.16
N CYS A 39 -1.38 -6.56 2.66
CA CYS A 39 -2.30 -5.54 3.13
C CYS A 39 -3.74 -6.03 2.99
N HIS A 40 -4.57 -5.74 3.98
CA HIS A 40 -5.98 -6.01 3.91
C HIS A 40 -6.66 -5.09 2.88
N VAL A 41 -7.55 -5.63 2.05
CA VAL A 41 -8.19 -4.91 0.93
C VAL A 41 -8.87 -3.61 1.38
N PHE A 42 -9.60 -3.66 2.48
CA PHE A 42 -10.26 -2.48 3.07
C PHE A 42 -9.27 -1.36 3.39
N LEU A 43 -8.09 -1.72 3.90
CA LEU A 43 -7.10 -0.74 4.32
C LEU A 43 -6.37 -0.15 3.09
N PHE A 44 -6.13 -0.98 2.07
CA PHE A 44 -5.65 -0.52 0.78
C PHE A 44 -6.62 0.48 0.12
N GLU A 45 -7.93 0.21 0.17
CA GLU A 45 -8.97 1.13 -0.33
C GLU A 45 -8.93 2.48 0.41
N ARG A 46 -8.85 2.48 1.74
CA ARG A 46 -8.74 3.72 2.53
C ARG A 46 -7.48 4.51 2.21
N VAL A 47 -6.36 3.84 1.95
CA VAL A 47 -5.13 4.50 1.51
C VAL A 47 -5.34 5.15 0.15
N LEU A 48 -5.98 4.47 -0.80
CA LEU A 48 -6.27 5.05 -2.11
C LEU A 48 -7.23 6.24 -2.03
N GLU A 49 -8.24 6.18 -1.17
CA GLU A 49 -9.13 7.32 -0.91
C GLU A 49 -8.37 8.52 -0.34
N ALA A 50 -7.53 8.31 0.68
CA ALA A 50 -6.74 9.36 1.31
C ALA A 50 -5.82 10.05 0.28
N LEU A 51 -5.19 9.27 -0.61
CA LEU A 51 -4.30 9.78 -1.65
C LEU A 51 -5.06 10.47 -2.80
N SER A 52 -6.30 10.04 -3.10
CA SER A 52 -7.09 10.60 -4.20
C SER A 52 -7.72 11.96 -3.89
N VAL A 53 -7.99 12.25 -2.61
CA VAL A 53 -8.65 13.49 -2.18
C VAL A 53 -7.66 14.66 -2.00
N GLY A 54 -6.36 14.45 -2.21
CA GLY A 54 -5.34 15.41 -1.78
C GLY A 54 -5.24 15.50 -0.25
N GLY A 55 -5.69 14.43 0.44
CA GLY A 55 -5.50 14.27 1.87
C GLY A 55 -4.01 14.20 2.19
N GLU A 56 -3.63 14.80 3.31
CA GLU A 56 -2.23 14.86 3.71
C GLU A 56 -1.67 13.44 3.88
N ALA A 57 -0.43 13.20 3.43
CA ALA A 57 0.26 11.92 3.56
C ALA A 57 0.28 11.36 5.00
N ARG A 58 0.05 12.22 6.01
CA ARG A 58 -0.10 11.86 7.42
C ARG A 58 -1.26 10.89 7.69
N ASP A 59 -2.43 11.13 7.09
CA ASP A 59 -3.60 10.26 7.31
C ASP A 59 -3.37 8.86 6.73
N ALA A 60 -2.69 8.79 5.59
CA ALA A 60 -2.32 7.52 4.96
C ALA A 60 -1.20 6.78 5.73
N GLN A 61 -0.31 7.52 6.40
CA GLN A 61 0.78 6.94 7.20
C GLN A 61 0.27 6.26 8.48
N GLU A 62 -0.73 6.86 9.15
CA GLU A 62 -1.35 6.24 10.32
C GLU A 62 -2.05 4.93 9.95
N LEU A 63 -2.73 4.89 8.80
CA LEU A 63 -3.34 3.68 8.28
C LEU A 63 -2.30 2.57 8.05
N ILE A 64 -1.13 2.88 7.48
CA ILE A 64 -0.05 1.90 7.29
C ILE A 64 0.50 1.37 8.61
N ASN A 65 0.64 2.22 9.61
CA ASN A 65 1.08 1.76 10.93
C ASN A 65 0.07 0.74 11.50
N SER A 66 -1.23 0.95 11.28
CA SER A 66 -2.25 -0.05 11.65
C SER A 66 -2.14 -1.36 10.86
N ILE A 67 -1.67 -1.36 9.60
CA ILE A 67 -1.36 -2.60 8.87
C ILE A 67 -0.23 -3.37 9.56
N SER A 68 0.74 -2.64 10.11
CA SER A 68 1.92 -3.21 10.75
C SER A 68 1.60 -3.94 12.06
N ASP A 69 0.52 -3.55 12.74
CA ASP A 69 0.08 -4.16 13.99
C ASP A 69 -0.79 -5.43 13.78
N GLU A 70 -1.31 -5.65 12.58
CA GLU A 70 -2.18 -6.80 12.25
C GLU A 70 -1.47 -7.96 11.54
N LEU A 71 -0.16 -7.85 11.25
CA LEU A 71 0.63 -8.85 10.52
C LEU A 71 1.65 -9.60 11.41
#